data_AF-A0A1Y4JA87-F1
#
_entry.id   AF-A0A1Y4JA87-F1
#
_cell.length_a   1.000
_cell.length_b   1.000
_cell.length_c   1.000
_cell.angle_alpha   90.00
_cell.angle_beta   90.00
_cell.angle_gamma   90.00
#
_symmetry.space_group_name_H-M   'P 1'
#
loop_
_entity.id
_entity.type
_entity.pdbx_description
1 polymer ?
#
loop_
_entity_poly.entity_id
_entity_poly.type
_entity_poly.pdbx_seq_one_letter_code
_entity_poly.pdbx_strand_id
1 'polypeptide(L)'
;MTTTISYINLSWAVVGIIDKDVCNSLSSMKRPNEPIETTVERYVIGYLCFWHIAYIDMHRINKCSEQAIIELGRKKMEEYILSHPPAVTLPRFYIVFLNQPHLSSDAHGLSNVFCM
;
A
#
# COMPACT_ATOMS: atom_id res chain seq x y z
N MET A 1 -7.59 3.96 21.34
CA MET A 1 -7.38 5.03 20.34
C MET A 1 -7.81 4.46 19.01
N THR A 2 -8.74 5.11 18.31
CA THR A 2 -9.14 4.71 16.96
C THR A 2 -8.03 5.11 16.00
N THR A 3 -7.28 4.14 15.51
CA THR A 3 -6.25 4.36 14.50
C THR A 3 -6.95 4.69 13.18
N THR A 4 -6.93 5.95 12.76
CA THR A 4 -7.48 6.38 11.48
C THR A 4 -6.55 5.93 10.36
N ILE A 5 -7.08 5.14 9.43
CA ILE A 5 -6.36 4.72 8.23
C ILE A 5 -6.82 5.56 7.06
N SER A 6 -5.86 6.13 6.33
CA SER A 6 -6.11 6.75 5.03
C SER A 6 -5.71 5.79 3.92
N TYR A 7 -6.34 5.91 2.75
CA TYR A 7 -6.06 5.07 1.59
C TYR A 7 -5.61 5.92 0.42
N ILE A 8 -4.54 5.47 -0.23
CA ILE A 8 -4.01 6.06 -1.46
C ILE A 8 -3.99 4.97 -2.53
N ASN A 9 -4.58 5.30 -3.67
CA ASN A 9 -4.57 4.42 -4.83
C ASN A 9 -3.38 4.79 -5.71
N LEU A 10 -2.46 3.84 -5.87
CA LEU A 10 -1.41 3.90 -6.89
C LEU A 10 -1.92 3.22 -8.15
N SER A 11 -1.21 3.44 -9.27
CA SER A 11 -1.60 2.82 -10.54
C SER A 11 -1.51 1.28 -10.53
N TRP A 12 -0.96 0.66 -9.50
CA TRP A 12 -0.71 -0.79 -9.40
C TRP A 12 -0.98 -1.38 -8.00
N ALA A 13 -1.37 -0.55 -7.04
CA ALA A 13 -1.63 -0.97 -5.66
C ALA A 13 -2.62 -0.06 -4.96
N VAL A 14 -3.28 -0.61 -3.94
CA VAL A 14 -3.92 0.19 -2.90
C VAL A 14 -3.00 0.20 -1.69
N VAL A 15 -2.77 1.39 -1.12
CA VAL A 15 -1.92 1.60 0.05
C VAL A 15 -2.77 2.14 1.19
N GLY A 16 -2.86 1.41 2.29
CA GLY A 16 -3.40 1.88 3.56
C GLY A 16 -2.29 2.50 4.41
N ILE A 17 -2.56 3.65 5.02
CA ILE A 17 -1.56 4.45 5.73
C ILE A 17 -2.07 4.75 7.13
N ILE A 18 -1.23 4.46 8.13
CA ILE A 18 -1.48 4.85 9.51
C ILE A 18 -0.59 6.04 9.86
N ASP A 19 -1.20 7.21 10.03
CA ASP A 19 -0.53 8.38 10.61
C ASP A 19 -0.57 8.27 12.14
N LYS A 20 0.55 7.89 12.75
CA LYS A 20 0.64 7.71 14.22
C LYS A 20 0.88 9.02 14.97
N ASP A 21 1.66 9.95 14.41
CA ASP A 21 2.00 11.24 15.04
C ASP A 21 2.53 12.26 14.00
N VAL A 22 2.72 13.52 14.41
CA VAL A 22 3.15 14.63 13.54
C VAL A 22 4.53 14.38 12.92
N CYS A 23 5.46 13.76 13.67
CA CYS A 23 6.82 13.47 13.21
C CYS A 23 6.85 12.32 12.18
N ASN A 24 5.95 11.34 12.36
CA ASN A 24 5.77 10.18 11.51
C ASN A 24 4.60 10.32 10.53
N SER A 25 4.13 11.55 10.30
CA SER A 25 3.03 11.83 9.38
C SER A 25 3.46 11.67 7.92
N LEU A 26 2.52 11.34 7.04
CA LEU A 26 2.73 11.33 5.60
C LEU A 26 3.24 12.68 5.08
N SER A 27 2.79 13.77 5.71
CA SER A 27 3.19 15.14 5.39
C SER A 27 4.68 15.41 5.60
N SER A 28 5.33 14.78 6.58
CA SER A 28 6.77 14.99 6.82
C SER A 28 7.66 14.38 5.73
N MET A 29 7.11 13.46 4.94
CA MET A 29 7.81 12.76 3.86
C MET A 29 7.68 13.45 2.48
N LYS A 30 6.72 14.37 2.37
CA LYS A 30 6.33 15.03 1.14
C LYS A 30 7.38 16.06 0.70
N ARG A 31 7.84 15.98 -0.55
CA ARG A 31 8.71 17.04 -1.12
C ARG A 31 7.86 18.27 -1.51
N PRO A 32 8.46 19.49 -1.52
CA PRO A 32 7.75 20.68 -1.99
C PRO A 32 7.18 20.47 -3.39
N ASN A 33 5.90 20.80 -3.58
CA ASN A 33 5.16 20.68 -4.85
C ASN A 33 4.99 19.24 -5.40
N GLU A 34 5.27 18.20 -4.61
CA GLU A 34 5.05 16.80 -5.01
C GLU A 34 3.62 16.36 -4.67
N PRO A 35 2.91 15.64 -5.56
CA PRO A 35 1.65 14.97 -5.21
C PRO A 35 1.84 13.95 -4.08
N ILE A 36 0.78 13.69 -3.32
CA ILE A 36 0.87 12.77 -2.18
C ILE A 36 1.05 11.32 -2.65
N GLU A 37 0.44 10.98 -3.77
CA GLU A 37 0.53 9.69 -4.45
C GLU A 37 1.98 9.40 -4.86
N THR A 38 2.66 10.39 -5.45
CA THR A 38 4.08 10.27 -5.84
C THR A 38 4.98 10.10 -4.62
N THR A 39 4.66 10.80 -3.52
CA THR A 39 5.38 10.64 -2.25
C THR A 39 5.24 9.20 -1.75
N VAL A 40 4.01 8.69 -1.69
CA VAL A 40 3.73 7.33 -1.19
C VAL A 40 4.37 6.28 -2.08
N GLU A 41 4.20 6.40 -3.40
CA GLU A 41 4.78 5.49 -4.37
C GLU A 41 6.30 5.40 -4.20
N ARG A 42 6.99 6.55 -4.09
CA ARG A 42 8.44 6.61 -3.85
C ARG A 42 8.86 5.89 -2.57
N TYR A 43 8.11 6.05 -1.48
CA TYR A 43 8.41 5.39 -0.21
C TYR A 43 8.17 3.88 -0.26
N VAL A 44 7.03 3.46 -0.81
CA VAL A 44 6.68 2.05 -0.95
C VAL A 44 7.70 1.34 -1.84
N ILE A 45 8.07 1.92 -2.98
CA ILE A 45 9.10 1.39 -3.86
C ILE A 45 10.44 1.28 -3.12
N GLY A 46 10.85 2.34 -2.40
CA GLY A 46 12.09 2.31 -1.62
C GLY A 46 12.11 1.16 -0.60
N TYR A 47 10.98 0.90 0.05
CA TYR A 47 10.83 -0.22 0.98
C TYR A 47 10.92 -1.57 0.27
N LEU A 48 10.20 -1.75 -0.85
CA LEU A 48 10.24 -2.96 -1.67
C LEU A 48 11.66 -3.28 -2.15
N CYS A 49 12.39 -2.26 -2.61
CA CYS A 49 13.79 -2.39 -3.01
C CYS A 49 14.69 -2.74 -1.82
N PHE A 50 14.53 -2.06 -0.67
CA PHE A 50 15.33 -2.31 0.53
C PHE A 50 15.22 -3.76 1.02
N TRP A 51 13.99 -4.30 1.06
CA TRP A 51 13.75 -5.67 1.49
C TRP A 51 14.14 -6.72 0.46
N HIS A 52 14.77 -6.32 -0.66
CA HIS A 52 15.10 -7.23 -1.77
C HIS A 52 13.88 -8.08 -2.15
N ILE A 53 12.68 -7.49 -2.15
CA ILE A 53 11.49 -8.13 -2.72
C ILE A 53 11.65 -8.02 -4.23
N ALA A 54 12.59 -8.81 -4.75
CA ALA A 54 13.03 -8.90 -6.14
C ALA A 54 11.96 -9.48 -7.08
N TYR A 55 10.75 -9.71 -6.57
CA TYR A 55 9.61 -10.25 -7.32
C TYR A 55 8.87 -9.20 -8.13
N ILE A 56 9.06 -7.92 -7.83
CA ILE A 56 8.37 -6.83 -8.54
C ILE A 56 9.40 -6.16 -9.44
N ASP A 57 9.57 -6.73 -10.64
CA ASP A 57 10.20 -6.00 -11.72
C ASP A 57 9.36 -4.76 -12.00
N MET A 58 9.86 -3.59 -11.60
CA MET A 58 9.18 -2.31 -11.75
C MET A 58 8.84 -2.00 -13.21
N HIS A 59 9.58 -2.57 -14.17
CA HIS A 59 9.30 -2.43 -15.59
C HIS A 59 8.14 -3.32 -16.07
N ARG A 60 7.72 -4.29 -15.25
CA ARG A 60 6.62 -5.24 -15.52
C ARG A 60 5.43 -5.07 -14.59
N ILE A 61 5.38 -3.99 -13.81
CA ILE A 61 4.23 -3.67 -13.00
C ILE A 61 3.03 -3.39 -13.92
N ASN A 62 2.00 -4.22 -13.80
CA ASN A 62 0.76 -3.98 -14.51
C ASN A 62 0.01 -2.82 -13.86
N LYS A 63 -0.46 -1.89 -14.69
CA LYS A 63 -1.34 -0.82 -14.21
C LYS A 63 -2.77 -1.33 -14.13
N CYS A 64 -3.47 -0.97 -13.08
CA CYS A 64 -4.87 -1.24 -12.85
C CYS A 64 -5.61 0.07 -12.58
N SER A 65 -6.49 0.45 -13.50
CA SER A 65 -7.40 1.60 -13.35
C SER A 65 -8.85 1.16 -13.12
N GLU A 66 -9.10 -0.15 -13.02
CA GLU A 66 -10.44 -0.69 -12.82
C GLU A 66 -10.91 -0.43 -11.39
N GLN A 67 -11.91 0.44 -11.26
CA GLN A 67 -12.42 0.89 -9.96
C GLN A 67 -12.94 -0.27 -9.10
N ALA A 68 -13.57 -1.27 -9.71
CA ALA A 68 -14.07 -2.46 -9.00
C ALA A 68 -12.94 -3.26 -8.33
N ILE A 69 -11.80 -3.41 -9.00
CA ILE A 69 -10.63 -4.13 -8.48
C ILE A 69 -9.97 -3.32 -7.36
N ILE A 70 -9.88 -2.00 -7.54
CA ILE A 70 -9.36 -1.07 -6.51
C ILE A 70 -10.21 -1.14 -5.23
N GLU A 71 -11.53 -1.10 -5.37
CA GLU A 71 -12.47 -1.18 -4.23
C GLU A 71 -12.39 -2.54 -3.54
N LEU A 72 -12.28 -3.62 -4.30
CA LEU A 72 -12.09 -4.95 -3.75
C LEU A 72 -10.75 -5.07 -3.00
N GLY A 73 -9.68 -4.49 -3.54
CA GLY A 73 -8.37 -4.40 -2.88
C GLY A 73 -8.43 -3.64 -1.55
N ARG A 74 -9.16 -2.53 -1.51
CA ARG A 74 -9.40 -1.78 -0.27
C ARG A 74 -10.18 -2.60 0.75
N LYS A 75 -11.27 -3.24 0.33
CA LYS A 75 -12.11 -4.07 1.22
C LYS A 75 -11.31 -5.22 1.81
N LYS A 76 -10.50 -5.91 0.99
CA LYS A 76 -9.59 -6.97 1.45
C LYS A 76 -8.62 -6.47 2.52
N MET A 77 -8.08 -5.26 2.34
CA MET A 77 -7.21 -4.63 3.33
C MET A 77 -7.94 -4.28 4.62
N GLU A 78 -9.15 -3.73 4.54
CA GLU A 78 -9.99 -3.44 5.71
C GLU A 78 -10.29 -4.70 6.53
N GLU A 79 -10.69 -5.79 5.88
CA GLU A 79 -10.95 -7.09 6.53
C GLU A 79 -9.70 -7.65 7.22
N TYR A 80 -8.54 -7.51 6.58
CA TYR A 80 -7.27 -7.92 7.16
C TYR A 80 -6.92 -7.10 8.40
N ILE A 81 -7.07 -5.78 8.35
CA ILE A 81 -6.76 -4.88 9.46
C ILE A 81 -7.70 -5.13 10.66
N LEU A 82 -8.98 -5.42 10.40
CA LEU A 82 -9.94 -5.77 11.45
C LEU A 82 -9.55 -7.06 12.18
N SER A 83 -9.04 -8.05 11.46
CA SER A 83 -8.58 -9.32 12.05
C SER A 83 -7.16 -9.23 12.65
N HIS A 84 -6.33 -8.31 12.16
CA HIS A 84 -4.94 -8.11 12.55
C HIS A 84 -4.67 -6.63 12.85
N PRO A 85 -5.20 -6.10 13.98
CA PRO A 85 -5.07 -4.69 14.29
C PRO A 85 -3.61 -4.27 14.42
N PRO A 86 -3.26 -3.04 13.99
CA PRO A 86 -1.89 -2.55 14.04
C PRO A 86 -1.36 -2.52 15.48
N ALA A 87 -0.16 -3.06 15.67
CA ALA A 87 0.56 -2.92 16.93
C ALA A 87 1.13 -1.50 17.07
N VAL A 88 1.38 -1.08 18.32
CA VAL A 88 1.89 0.27 18.63
C VAL A 88 3.16 0.60 17.83
N THR A 89 4.01 -0.40 17.57
CA THR A 89 5.29 -0.23 16.85
C THR A 89 5.21 -0.44 15.34
N LEU A 90 4.27 -1.24 14.80
CA LEU A 90 4.20 -1.63 13.37
C LEU A 90 2.77 -2.03 12.95
N PRO A 91 2.37 -1.93 11.67
CA PRO A 91 3.05 -1.33 10.51
C PRO A 91 2.65 0.14 10.25
N ARG A 92 3.37 0.81 9.35
CA ARG A 92 3.08 2.18 8.88
C ARG A 92 2.27 2.16 7.59
N PHE A 93 2.49 1.14 6.75
CA PHE A 93 1.76 0.94 5.50
C PHE A 93 1.20 -0.48 5.40
N TYR A 94 0.03 -0.58 4.78
CA TYR A 94 -0.51 -1.82 4.26
C TYR A 94 -0.59 -1.71 2.75
N ILE A 95 -0.22 -2.76 2.02
CA ILE A 95 -0.26 -2.77 0.55
C ILE A 95 -0.99 -4.01 0.05
N VAL A 96 -1.86 -3.78 -0.93
CA VAL A 96 -2.43 -4.81 -1.79
C VAL A 96 -2.06 -4.47 -3.23
N PHE A 97 -1.34 -5.37 -3.89
CA PHE A 97 -1.02 -5.24 -5.30
C PHE A 97 -2.23 -5.64 -6.14
N LEU A 98 -2.47 -4.89 -7.21
CA LEU A 98 -3.59 -5.08 -8.13
C LEU A 98 -3.10 -5.68 -9.43
N ASN A 99 -3.74 -6.75 -9.89
CA ASN A 99 -3.50 -7.41 -11.18
C ASN A 99 -2.02 -7.70 -11.45
N GLN A 100 -1.30 -8.27 -10.48
CA GLN A 100 0.10 -8.68 -10.64
C GLN A 100 0.18 -10.21 -10.74
N PRO A 101 0.21 -10.80 -11.95
CA PRO A 101 0.21 -12.26 -12.14
C PRO A 101 1.45 -12.95 -11.59
N HIS A 102 2.56 -12.20 -11.47
CA HIS A 102 3.83 -12.67 -10.93
C HIS A 102 3.85 -12.72 -9.41
N LEU A 103 2.90 -12.07 -8.75
CA LEU A 103 2.68 -12.17 -7.31
C LEU A 103 1.62 -13.23 -7.06
N SER A 104 1.71 -13.93 -5.92
CA SER A 104 0.64 -14.85 -5.49
C SER A 104 -0.65 -14.06 -5.34
N SER A 105 -1.49 -14.15 -6.35
CA SER A 105 -2.73 -13.41 -6.51
C SER A 105 -3.92 -14.34 -6.29
N ASP A 106 -4.97 -13.83 -5.65
CA ASP A 106 -6.24 -14.53 -5.57
C ASP A 106 -6.98 -14.55 -6.92
N ALA A 107 -8.15 -15.20 -6.94
CA ALA A 107 -9.02 -15.33 -8.11
C ALA A 107 -9.49 -13.99 -8.70
N HIS A 108 -9.31 -12.88 -7.98
CA HIS A 108 -9.70 -11.54 -8.40
C HIS A 108 -8.52 -10.66 -8.81
N GLY A 109 -7.31 -11.23 -8.92
CA GLY A 109 -6.14 -10.46 -9.31
C GLY A 109 -5.47 -9.70 -8.16
N LEU A 110 -5.86 -9.93 -6.89
CA LEU A 110 -5.32 -9.22 -5.74
C LEU A 110 -4.28 -10.04 -4.98
N SER A 111 -3.15 -9.43 -4.64
CA SER A 111 -2.17 -10.07 -3.75
C SER A 111 -2.70 -10.25 -2.32
N ASN A 112 -1.96 -10.99 -1.50
CA ASN A 112 -2.08 -10.89 -0.04
C ASN A 112 -1.84 -9.44 0.44
N VAL A 113 -2.29 -9.13 1.66
CA VAL A 113 -2.00 -7.84 2.32
C VAL A 113 -0.58 -7.90 2.89
N PHE A 114 0.26 -6.96 2.47
CA PHE A 114 1.62 -6.81 2.98
C PHE A 114 1.67 -5.70 4.02
N CYS A 115 2.30 -5.97 5.16
CA CYS A 115 2.54 -5.00 6.23
C CYS A 115 3.97 -4.45 6.09
N MET A 116 4.13 -3.12 6.07
CA MET A 116 5.42 -2.43 5.94
C MET A 116 5.65 -1.38 7.03
#